data_AF-A0A957RF01-F1
#
_entry.id   AF-A0A957RF01-F1
#
_cell.length_a   1.000
_cell.length_b   1.000
_cell.length_c   1.000
_cell.angle_alpha   90.00
_cell.angle_beta   90.00
_cell.angle_gamma   90.00
#
_symmetry.space_group_name_H-M   'P 1'
#
loop_
_entity.id
_entity.type
_entity.pdbx_description
1 polymer ?
#
loop_
_entity_poly.entity_id
_entity_poly.type
_entity_poly.pdbx_seq_one_letter_code
_entity_poly.pdbx_strand_id
1 'polypeptide(L)'
;MQATMYLEGKDKPVSVLDEVNVVEMNDNHTASPMRILYKSRQLNASKVMTELFRDQKMKLELEDGRTCQVVLQHSSLDSAGNAVGVLRVLDALTAPAGA
;
A
#
# COMPACT_ATOMS: atom_id res chain seq x y z
N MET A 1 11.37 -0.16 5.07
CA MET A 1 10.71 1.10 4.73
C MET A 1 9.27 1.01 5.17
N GLN A 2 8.77 2.05 5.82
CA GLN A 2 7.36 2.20 6.19
C GLN A 2 6.55 2.86 5.08
N ALA A 3 5.23 2.77 5.18
CA ALA A 3 4.33 3.58 4.37
C ALA A 3 3.01 3.88 5.09
N THR A 4 2.36 4.96 4.68
CA THR A 4 1.04 5.33 5.16
C THR A 4 0.04 5.31 4.02
N MET A 5 -1.12 4.70 4.25
CA MET A 5 -2.21 4.63 3.29
C MET A 5 -3.32 5.60 3.65
N TYR A 6 -3.92 6.21 2.63
CA TYR A 6 -5.05 7.13 2.75
C TYR A 6 -6.13 6.76 1.73
N LEU A 7 -7.39 7.02 2.08
CA LEU A 7 -8.45 7.01 1.07
C LEU A 7 -8.31 8.23 0.16
N GLU A 8 -8.70 8.07 -1.11
CA GLU A 8 -8.70 9.16 -2.07
C GLU A 8 -9.48 10.38 -1.53
N GLY A 9 -8.85 11.56 -1.56
CA GLY A 9 -9.44 12.80 -1.06
C GLY A 9 -9.60 12.88 0.47
N LYS A 10 -8.94 12.01 1.25
CA LYS A 10 -8.92 12.05 2.72
C LYS A 10 -7.50 12.24 3.23
N ASP A 11 -7.34 13.13 4.20
CA ASP A 11 -6.05 13.38 4.85
C ASP A 11 -5.82 12.49 6.08
N LYS A 12 -6.82 11.68 6.45
CA LYS A 12 -6.70 10.75 7.59
C LYS A 12 -6.14 9.42 7.13
N PRO A 13 -5.08 8.91 7.78
CA PRO A 13 -4.53 7.62 7.42
C PRO A 13 -5.54 6.51 7.72
N VAL A 14 -5.64 5.56 6.80
CA VAL A 14 -6.44 4.34 6.95
C VAL A 14 -5.59 3.13 7.33
N SER A 15 -4.29 3.15 7.03
CA SER A 15 -3.35 2.12 7.45
C SER A 15 -1.94 2.69 7.60
N VAL A 16 -1.18 2.13 8.56
CA VAL A 16 0.27 2.32 8.66
C VAL A 16 0.92 0.96 8.45
N LEU A 17 1.81 0.89 7.46
CA LEU A 17 2.52 -0.31 7.06
C LEU A 17 3.93 -0.26 7.64
N ASP A 18 4.26 -1.21 8.50
CA ASP A 18 5.54 -1.26 9.22
C ASP A 18 6.70 -1.63 8.29
N GLU A 19 6.46 -2.55 7.35
CA GLU A 19 7.44 -2.97 6.37
C GLU A 19 6.82 -3.01 4.99
N VAL A 20 7.52 -2.44 4.02
CA VAL A 20 7.07 -2.29 2.65
C VAL A 20 8.22 -2.61 1.71
N ASN A 21 7.94 -3.48 0.73
CA ASN A 21 8.90 -3.86 -0.30
C ASN A 21 8.28 -3.68 -1.69
N VAL A 22 8.96 -2.88 -2.53
CA VAL A 22 8.53 -2.60 -3.90
C VAL A 22 9.17 -3.63 -4.81
N VAL A 23 8.35 -4.41 -5.51
CA VAL A 23 8.78 -5.47 -6.40
C VAL A 23 8.31 -5.16 -7.82
N GLU A 24 9.22 -5.24 -8.78
CA GLU A 24 8.89 -5.17 -10.20
C GLU A 24 8.79 -6.59 -10.76
N MET A 25 7.61 -6.95 -11.28
CA MET A 25 7.38 -8.25 -11.89
C MET A 25 7.96 -8.27 -13.32
N ASN A 26 8.78 -9.27 -13.61
CA ASN A 26 9.53 -9.40 -14.86
C ASN A 26 8.80 -10.20 -15.96
N ASP A 27 7.71 -10.90 -15.64
CA ASP A 27 7.07 -11.85 -16.55
C ASP A 27 5.56 -11.55 -16.72
N ASN A 28 5.13 -11.31 -17.96
CA ASN A 28 3.74 -11.13 -18.44
C ASN A 28 2.85 -10.01 -17.87
N HIS A 29 3.32 -9.16 -16.95
CA HIS A 29 2.51 -8.10 -16.32
C HIS A 29 2.82 -6.70 -16.86
N THR A 30 2.81 -6.53 -18.20
CA THR A 30 3.25 -5.30 -18.88
C THR A 30 2.43 -4.04 -18.55
N ALA A 31 1.15 -4.17 -18.21
CA ALA A 31 0.29 -3.02 -17.94
C ALA A 31 0.49 -2.40 -16.54
N SER A 32 0.94 -3.19 -15.56
CA SER A 32 1.19 -2.74 -14.19
C SER A 32 2.18 -3.71 -13.54
N PRO A 33 3.49 -3.58 -13.78
CA PRO A 33 4.49 -4.56 -13.32
C PRO A 33 4.81 -4.41 -11.83
N MET A 34 4.57 -3.23 -11.24
CA MET A 34 4.95 -2.97 -9.85
C MET A 34 3.92 -3.52 -8.85
N ARG A 35 4.43 -4.16 -7.80
CA ARG A 35 3.69 -4.61 -6.63
C ARG A 35 4.37 -4.09 -5.37
N ILE A 36 3.55 -3.89 -4.35
CA ILE A 36 4.05 -3.50 -3.04
C ILE A 36 3.63 -4.58 -2.06
N LEU A 37 4.61 -5.33 -1.57
CA LEU A 37 4.43 -6.24 -0.46
C LEU A 37 4.43 -5.43 0.83
N TYR A 38 3.51 -5.72 1.73
CA TYR A 38 3.48 -5.06 3.03
C TYR A 38 3.39 -6.06 4.18
N LYS A 39 3.85 -5.59 5.33
CA LYS A 39 3.59 -6.16 6.64
C LYS A 39 3.21 -5.05 7.60
N SER A 40 2.21 -5.31 8.44
CA SER A 40 1.75 -4.40 9.48
C SER A 40 1.28 -5.19 10.70
N ARG A 41 1.65 -4.75 11.89
CA ARG A 41 1.11 -5.26 13.15
C ARG A 41 -0.40 -5.01 13.25
N GLN A 42 -0.88 -3.92 12.63
CA GLN A 42 -2.28 -3.55 12.62
C GLN A 42 -2.63 -2.84 11.32
N LEU A 43 -3.28 -3.56 10.39
CA LEU A 43 -3.68 -3.03 9.08
C LEU A 43 -4.65 -1.84 9.17
N ASN A 44 -5.37 -1.69 10.28
CA ASN A 44 -6.37 -0.66 10.47
C ASN A 44 -5.80 0.49 11.30
N ALA A 45 -5.67 1.67 10.71
CA ALA A 45 -5.43 2.89 11.48
C ALA A 45 -6.76 3.41 12.03
N SER A 46 -6.82 3.62 13.36
CA SER A 46 -8.02 4.10 14.06
C SER A 46 -9.24 3.15 13.89
N LYS A 47 -10.41 3.67 13.53
CA LYS A 47 -11.67 2.91 13.39
C LYS A 47 -11.96 2.48 11.94
N VAL A 48 -11.01 2.66 11.03
CA VAL A 48 -11.22 2.37 9.60
C VAL A 48 -10.82 0.93 9.34
N MET A 49 -11.76 0.10 8.87
CA MET A 49 -11.46 -1.26 8.41
C MET A 49 -10.97 -1.20 6.96
N THR A 50 -9.66 -1.20 6.75
CA THR A 50 -9.01 -1.07 5.43
C THR A 50 -9.51 -2.11 4.43
N GLU A 51 -9.86 -3.31 4.90
CA GLU A 51 -10.40 -4.39 4.06
C GLU A 51 -11.75 -4.05 3.40
N LEU A 52 -12.57 -3.18 4.01
CA LEU A 52 -13.83 -2.72 3.41
C LEU A 52 -13.61 -1.84 2.18
N PHE A 53 -12.40 -1.30 2.02
CA PHE A 53 -12.02 -0.41 0.93
C PHE A 53 -11.12 -1.11 -0.10
N ARG A 54 -11.08 -2.45 -0.11
CA ARG A 54 -10.19 -3.22 -0.97
C ARG A 54 -10.32 -2.92 -2.47
N ASP A 55 -11.54 -2.57 -2.90
CA ASP A 55 -11.87 -2.26 -4.28
C ASP A 55 -11.72 -0.76 -4.61
N GLN A 56 -11.37 0.07 -3.62
CA GLN A 56 -11.18 1.50 -3.80
C GLN A 56 -9.71 1.83 -4.02
N LYS A 57 -9.47 2.90 -4.79
CA LYS A 57 -8.13 3.47 -4.95
C LYS A 57 -7.73 4.15 -3.65
N MET A 58 -6.49 3.90 -3.25
CA MET A 58 -5.89 4.49 -2.05
C MET A 58 -4.58 5.14 -2.43
N LYS A 59 -4.27 6.27 -1.79
CA LYS A 59 -2.95 6.90 -1.88
C LYS A 59 -2.02 6.19 -0.91
N LEU A 60 -0.87 5.75 -1.41
CA LEU A 60 0.23 5.26 -0.60
C LEU A 60 1.34 6.31 -0.58
N GLU A 61 1.80 6.67 0.62
CA GLU A 61 2.97 7.52 0.84
C GLU A 61 4.07 6.69 1.48
N LEU A 62 5.18 6.53 0.78
CA LEU A 62 6.36 5.84 1.28
C LEU A 62 7.15 6.75 2.22
N GLU A 63 7.90 6.15 3.16
CA GLU A 63 8.75 6.86 4.12
C GLU A 63 9.79 7.77 3.46
N ASP A 64 10.21 7.47 2.23
CA ASP A 64 11.13 8.30 1.44
C ASP A 64 10.45 9.43 0.65
N GLY A 65 9.16 9.65 0.90
CA GLY A 65 8.37 10.72 0.30
C GLY A 65 7.77 10.40 -1.06
N ARG A 66 8.05 9.23 -1.65
CA ARG A 66 7.42 8.81 -2.90
C ARG A 66 5.93 8.50 -2.69
N THR A 67 5.12 8.76 -3.72
CA THR A 67 3.67 8.51 -3.65
C THR A 67 3.13 7.77 -4.87
N CYS A 68 2.10 6.95 -4.67
CA CYS A 68 1.37 6.28 -5.76
C CYS A 68 -0.07 5.97 -5.36
N GLN A 69 -0.87 5.62 -6.36
CA GLN A 69 -2.20 5.04 -6.22
C GLN A 69 -2.10 3.52 -6.21
N VAL A 70 -2.77 2.91 -5.23
CA VAL A 70 -2.77 1.46 -5.03
C VAL A 70 -4.18 0.93 -4.80
N VAL A 71 -4.35 -0.38 -5.02
CA VAL A 71 -5.51 -1.14 -4.57
C VAL A 71 -5.04 -2.36 -3.78
N LEU A 72 -5.82 -2.77 -2.79
CA LEU A 72 -5.52 -3.96 -1.99
C LEU A 72 -5.84 -5.21 -2.81
N GLN A 73 -4.80 -5.87 -3.31
CA GLN A 73 -4.97 -7.07 -4.12
C GLN A 73 -5.12 -8.32 -3.24
N HIS A 74 -4.31 -8.42 -2.18
CA HIS A 74 -4.36 -9.53 -1.24
C HIS A 74 -4.04 -9.07 0.19
N SER A 75 -4.69 -9.70 1.18
CA SER A 75 -4.48 -9.49 2.62
C SER A 75 -4.64 -10.83 3.33
N SER A 76 -3.75 -11.10 4.28
CA SER A 76 -3.77 -12.30 5.13
C SER A 76 -3.06 -12.01 6.46
N LEU A 77 -3.07 -12.98 7.37
CA LEU A 77 -2.32 -12.92 8.63
C LEU A 77 -1.15 -13.92 8.57
N ASP A 78 0.03 -13.49 9.02
CA ASP A 78 1.15 -14.38 9.23
C ASP A 78 1.01 -15.19 10.54
N SER A 79 1.92 -16.13 10.79
CA SER A 79 1.90 -16.99 11.99
C SER A 79 2.09 -16.22 13.31
N ALA A 80 2.57 -14.99 13.26
CA ALA A 80 2.71 -14.10 14.41
C ALA A 80 1.52 -13.13 14.56
N GLY A 81 0.50 -13.24 13.69
CA GLY A 81 -0.70 -12.41 13.70
C GLY A 81 -0.52 -11.03 13.05
N ASN A 82 0.58 -10.80 12.31
CA ASN A 82 0.73 -9.56 11.55
C ASN A 82 -0.08 -9.64 10.26
N ALA A 83 -0.69 -8.53 9.86
CA ALA A 83 -1.27 -8.39 8.54
C ALA A 83 -0.16 -8.33 7.48
N VAL A 84 -0.24 -9.22 6.49
CA VAL A 84 0.67 -9.28 5.35
C VAL A 84 -0.12 -9.35 4.06
N GLY A 85 0.36 -8.68 3.02
CA GLY A 85 -0.39 -8.65 1.78
C GLY A 85 0.32 -7.99 0.62
N VAL A 86 -0.47 -7.79 -0.43
CA VAL A 86 -0.01 -7.26 -1.71
C VAL A 86 -0.91 -6.09 -2.11
N LEU A 87 -0.29 -4.95 -2.37
CA LEU A 87 -0.90 -3.82 -3.03
C LEU A 87 -0.51 -3.83 -4.50
N ARG A 88 -1.50 -3.67 -5.37
CA ARG A 88 -1.26 -3.44 -6.80
C ARG A 88 -1.11 -1.95 -7.01
N VAL A 89 0.01 -1.55 -7.60
CA VAL A 89 0.27 -0.18 -8.02
C VAL A 89 -0.51 0.12 -9.31
N LEU A 90 -1.22 1.24 -9.34
CA LEU A 90 -2.07 1.66 -10.46
C LEU A 90 -1.41 2.69 -11.37
N ASP A 91 -0.48 3.49 -10.84
CA ASP A 91 0.25 4.54 -11.54
C ASP A 91 1.75 4.49 -11.20
N ALA A 92 2.56 5.24 -11.94
CA ALA A 92 4.00 5.26 -11.65
C ALA A 92 4.26 5.80 -10.23
N LEU A 93 5.23 5.21 -9.54
CA LEU A 93 5.68 5.73 -8.25
C LEU A 93 6.34 7.10 -8.47
N THR A 94 5.65 8.16 -8.04
CA THR A 94 6.11 9.53 -8.23
C THR A 94 7.13 9.90 -7.17
N ALA A 95 8.15 10.66 -7.60
CA ALA A 95 9.14 11.25 -6.71
C ALA A 95 8.46 12.20 -5.69
N PRO A 96 9.08 12.46 -4.54
CA PRO A 96 8.54 13.39 -3.55
C PRO A 96 8.19 14.73 -4.20
N ALA A 97 7.01 15.27 -3.85
CA ALA A 97 6.56 16.59 -4.27
C ALA A 97 7.48 17.66 -3.64
N GLY A 98 8.64 17.90 -4.25
CA GLY A 98 9.65 18.83 -3.73
C GLY A 98 11.04 18.67 -4.34
N ALA A 99 11.14 18.34 -5.64
CA ALA A 99 12.40 18.40 -6.41
C ALA A 99 12.42 19.64 -7.31
#